data_AF-A0A2L0HFY8-F1
#
_entry.id   AF-A0A2L0HFY8-F1
#
_cell.length_a   1.000
_cell.length_b   1.000
_cell.length_c   1.000
_cell.angle_alpha   90.00
_cell.angle_beta   90.00
_cell.angle_gamma   90.00
#
_symmetry.space_group_name_H-M   'P 1'
#
loop_
_entity.id
_entity.type
_entity.pdbx_description
1 polymer ?
#
loop_
_entity_poly.entity_id
_entity_poly.type
_entity_poly.pdbx_seq_one_letter_code
_entity_poly.pdbx_strand_id
1 'polypeptide(L)'
;MITRYTPVASLTAAVFGLMVVSPASALELAQAQETQPAQQTAPAQPGAKGAPISEQKIEAFAVAYLQVDKVRQEYSAKIGATQDAAAKEKLQSEASQQMVKAVEASPNISVEEYTTILTAAQNDPALAKKVQEKLQGTAPAEQAPAQQQ
;
A
#
# COMPACT_ATOMS: atom_id res chain seq x y z
N MET A 1 -11.41 56.94 11.30
CA MET A 1 -10.99 57.83 12.41
C MET A 1 -11.35 57.16 13.73
N ILE A 2 -10.34 56.74 14.54
CA ILE A 2 -10.03 57.24 15.90
C ILE A 2 -11.29 57.18 16.81
N THR A 3 -11.36 56.41 17.91
CA THR A 3 -10.82 56.81 19.24
C THR A 3 -11.40 55.84 20.30
N ARG A 4 -10.60 54.99 20.98
CA ARG A 4 -10.26 54.97 22.45
C ARG A 4 -11.40 54.48 23.39
N TYR A 5 -11.22 53.90 24.60
CA TYR A 5 -10.33 54.17 25.75
C TYR A 5 -10.34 52.99 26.77
N THR A 6 -9.29 52.92 27.60
CA THR A 6 -8.97 52.03 28.78
C THR A 6 -9.88 52.23 30.02
N PRO A 7 -9.97 51.28 31.00
CA PRO A 7 -9.20 51.32 32.29
C PRO A 7 -8.81 49.93 32.91
N VAL A 8 -7.66 49.75 33.59
CA VAL A 8 -7.38 49.81 35.08
C VAL A 8 -8.15 48.74 35.89
N ALA A 9 -7.61 47.89 36.79
CA ALA A 9 -6.68 48.05 37.92
C ALA A 9 -6.13 46.65 38.35
N SER A 10 -4.84 46.47 38.64
CA SER A 10 -4.19 46.47 39.98
C SER A 10 -4.51 45.27 40.89
N LEU A 11 -3.48 44.49 41.28
CA LEU A 11 -3.01 44.41 42.69
C LEU A 11 -1.80 43.45 42.83
N THR A 12 -0.70 43.97 43.40
CA THR A 12 0.27 43.37 44.36
C THR A 12 0.93 42.01 44.06
N ALA A 13 2.17 41.70 44.43
CA ALA A 13 3.36 42.39 44.96
C ALA A 13 4.35 41.24 45.26
N ALA A 14 5.63 41.37 44.89
CA ALA A 14 6.79 40.84 45.64
C ALA A 14 8.05 41.04 44.78
N VAL A 15 8.82 42.06 45.14
CA VAL A 15 10.17 42.33 44.66
C VAL A 15 11.17 41.77 45.67
N PHE A 16 11.98 40.80 45.25
CA PHE A 16 13.29 40.41 45.80
C PHE A 16 13.83 39.41 44.74
N GLY A 17 14.88 39.60 43.97
CA GLY A 17 16.04 40.48 44.06
C GLY A 17 17.28 39.61 43.79
N LEU A 18 17.78 39.56 42.55
CA LEU A 18 19.21 39.31 42.27
C LEU A 18 19.57 39.62 40.80
N MET A 19 20.82 40.02 40.61
CA MET A 19 21.43 40.72 39.48
C MET A 19 21.60 39.90 38.17
N VAL A 20 21.43 40.61 37.05
CA VAL A 20 22.28 40.77 35.85
C VAL A 20 22.84 39.51 35.15
N VAL A 21 22.46 39.31 33.89
CA VAL A 21 23.35 39.32 32.69
C VAL A 21 22.50 39.15 31.43
N SER A 22 22.58 40.15 30.53
CA SER A 22 22.08 40.04 29.15
C SER A 22 23.04 39.21 28.31
N PRO A 23 22.55 38.46 27.31
CA PRO A 23 23.22 38.50 26.02
C PRO A 23 22.27 38.68 24.84
N ALA A 24 22.78 39.46 23.89
CA ALA A 24 22.23 39.76 22.60
C ALA A 24 21.93 38.49 21.77
N SER A 25 20.79 38.49 21.07
CA SER A 25 20.53 37.52 20.01
C SER A 25 21.30 37.93 18.75
N ALA A 26 22.45 37.30 18.53
CA ALA A 26 23.10 37.23 17.23
C ALA A 26 23.75 35.86 17.08
N LEU A 27 23.30 35.13 16.06
CA LEU A 27 23.83 33.90 15.43
C LEU A 27 25.02 33.21 16.11
N GLU A 28 24.87 31.92 16.48
CA GLU A 28 25.66 30.83 15.88
C GLU A 28 25.16 29.44 16.32
N LEU A 29 25.37 28.46 15.43
CA LEU A 29 24.99 27.06 15.58
C LEU A 29 25.81 26.35 16.67
N ALA A 30 25.20 25.43 17.45
CA ALA A 30 25.73 24.08 17.73
C ALA A 30 25.04 23.35 18.91
N GLN A 31 24.36 22.24 18.57
CA GLN A 31 24.43 20.91 19.21
C GLN A 31 23.62 20.55 20.48
N ALA A 32 23.23 19.26 20.48
CA ALA A 32 22.68 18.37 21.51
C ALA A 32 21.14 18.42 21.72
N GLN A 33 20.37 17.60 20.98
CA GLN A 33 20.00 16.20 21.31
C GLN A 33 19.33 16.03 22.68
N GLU A 34 18.02 15.79 22.67
CA GLU A 34 17.39 14.55 23.17
C GLU A 34 15.86 14.71 23.09
N THR A 35 15.23 14.07 22.13
CA THR A 35 13.81 13.70 22.19
C THR A 35 13.56 12.50 21.28
N GLN A 36 13.81 11.33 21.88
CA GLN A 36 13.24 10.01 21.62
C GLN A 36 12.53 9.77 20.27
N PRO A 37 13.11 8.97 19.37
CA PRO A 37 12.33 8.27 18.37
C PRO A 37 11.56 7.11 19.03
N ALA A 38 10.23 7.13 18.88
CA ALA A 38 9.37 6.00 19.21
C ALA A 38 9.73 4.80 18.32
N GLN A 39 10.57 3.89 18.84
CA GLN A 39 10.76 2.57 18.28
C GLN A 39 9.59 1.69 18.70
N GLN A 40 8.50 1.74 17.94
CA GLN A 40 7.60 0.59 17.85
C GLN A 40 8.25 -0.42 16.90
N THR A 41 9.14 -1.21 17.46
CA THR A 41 9.68 -2.42 16.83
C THR A 41 8.54 -3.44 16.78
N ALA A 42 7.68 -3.34 15.77
CA ALA A 42 6.96 -4.52 15.30
C ALA A 42 8.02 -5.53 14.85
N PRO A 43 7.90 -6.83 15.17
CA PRO A 43 8.80 -7.83 14.64
C PRO A 43 8.69 -7.79 13.12
N ALA A 44 9.75 -7.27 12.47
CA ALA A 44 9.91 -7.38 11.05
C ALA A 44 9.95 -8.87 10.72
N GLN A 45 8.87 -9.38 10.12
CA GLN A 45 8.87 -10.70 9.52
C GLN A 45 10.05 -10.76 8.54
N PRO A 46 11.00 -11.70 8.71
CA PRO A 46 12.05 -11.90 7.72
C PRO A 46 11.41 -12.53 6.49
N GLY A 47 10.98 -11.70 5.53
CA GLY A 47 10.30 -12.24 4.36
C GLY A 47 9.86 -11.28 3.26
N ALA A 48 10.40 -10.06 3.13
CA ALA A 48 10.03 -9.22 1.97
C ALA A 48 11.07 -8.14 1.60
N LYS A 49 12.37 -8.43 1.75
CA LYS A 49 13.43 -7.60 1.15
C LYS A 49 14.26 -8.44 0.19
N GLY A 50 13.92 -8.37 -1.09
CA GLY A 50 14.84 -8.66 -2.18
C GLY A 50 15.12 -10.13 -2.49
N ALA A 51 14.22 -11.06 -2.15
CA ALA A 51 14.30 -12.38 -2.77
C ALA A 51 13.89 -12.25 -4.25
N PRO A 52 14.71 -12.69 -5.22
CA PRO A 52 14.31 -12.67 -6.63
C PRO A 52 13.01 -13.45 -6.79
N ILE A 53 12.06 -12.87 -7.51
CA ILE A 53 10.81 -13.55 -7.88
C ILE A 53 11.21 -14.81 -8.64
N SER A 54 11.06 -15.95 -7.97
CA SER A 54 11.46 -17.26 -8.50
C SER A 54 10.41 -17.75 -9.49
N GLU A 55 10.80 -18.61 -10.42
CA GLU A 55 9.87 -19.15 -11.43
C GLU A 55 8.67 -19.85 -10.79
N GLN A 56 8.87 -20.56 -9.68
CA GLN A 56 7.80 -21.18 -8.89
C GLN A 56 6.79 -20.16 -8.35
N LYS A 57 7.23 -18.94 -8.01
CA LYS A 57 6.33 -17.85 -7.57
C LYS A 57 5.54 -17.29 -8.76
N ILE A 58 6.15 -17.23 -9.95
CA ILE A 58 5.48 -16.82 -11.18
C ILE A 58 4.42 -17.86 -11.59
N GLU A 59 4.71 -19.15 -11.39
CA GLU A 59 3.74 -20.24 -11.56
C GLU A 59 2.56 -20.13 -10.60
N ALA A 60 2.84 -20.01 -9.31
CA ALA A 60 1.83 -19.82 -8.28
C ALA A 60 0.97 -18.58 -8.57
N PHE A 61 1.60 -17.50 -9.01
CA PHE A 61 0.91 -16.30 -9.47
C PHE A 61 -0.01 -16.57 -10.67
N ALA A 62 0.46 -17.29 -11.69
CA ALA A 62 -0.36 -17.59 -12.86
C ALA A 62 -1.61 -18.40 -12.48
N VAL A 63 -1.47 -19.40 -11.60
CA VAL A 63 -2.59 -20.18 -11.07
C VAL A 63 -3.55 -19.29 -10.27
N ALA A 64 -3.03 -18.46 -9.36
CA ALA A 64 -3.83 -17.51 -8.58
C ALA A 64 -4.59 -16.52 -9.49
N TYR A 65 -3.91 -16.00 -10.50
CA TYR A 65 -4.47 -15.05 -11.45
C TYR A 65 -5.66 -15.66 -12.22
N LEU A 66 -5.55 -16.91 -12.68
CA LEU A 66 -6.66 -17.59 -13.35
C LEU A 66 -7.88 -17.78 -12.43
N GLN A 67 -7.64 -18.06 -11.16
CA GLN A 67 -8.72 -18.21 -10.17
C GLN A 67 -9.38 -16.86 -9.86
N VAL A 68 -8.58 -15.81 -9.69
CA VAL A 68 -9.05 -14.43 -9.52
C VAL A 68 -9.82 -13.96 -10.75
N ASP A 69 -9.36 -14.27 -11.96
CA ASP A 69 -10.04 -13.89 -13.20
C ASP A 69 -11.42 -14.55 -13.30
N LYS A 70 -11.55 -15.84 -12.96
CA LYS A 70 -12.85 -16.52 -12.89
C LYS A 70 -13.80 -15.80 -11.95
N VAL A 71 -13.37 -15.50 -10.72
CA VAL A 71 -14.17 -14.75 -9.74
C VAL A 71 -14.57 -13.38 -10.33
N ARG A 72 -13.63 -12.66 -10.93
CA ARG A 72 -13.88 -11.35 -11.55
C ARG A 72 -14.93 -11.45 -12.65
N GLN A 73 -14.85 -12.44 -13.55
CA GLN A 73 -15.82 -12.65 -14.61
C GLN A 73 -17.21 -12.95 -14.05
N GLU A 74 -17.32 -13.88 -13.10
CA GLU A 74 -18.59 -14.25 -12.47
C GLU A 74 -19.27 -13.05 -11.77
N TYR A 75 -18.51 -12.29 -10.98
CA TYR A 75 -19.06 -11.13 -10.27
C TYR A 75 -19.35 -9.97 -11.21
N SER A 76 -18.55 -9.74 -12.26
CA SER A 76 -18.83 -8.72 -13.27
C SER A 76 -20.15 -8.99 -13.98
N ALA A 77 -20.44 -10.25 -14.31
CA ALA A 77 -21.74 -10.64 -14.88
C ALA A 77 -22.90 -10.38 -13.90
N LYS A 78 -22.74 -10.78 -12.63
CA LYS A 78 -23.76 -10.54 -11.58
C LYS A 78 -24.02 -9.05 -11.34
N ILE A 79 -22.95 -8.24 -11.26
CA ILE A 79 -23.03 -6.79 -11.07
C ILE A 79 -23.69 -6.12 -12.28
N GLY A 80 -23.34 -6.54 -13.50
CA GLY A 80 -23.93 -6.02 -14.73
C GLY A 80 -25.42 -6.36 -14.87
N ALA A 81 -25.83 -7.56 -14.42
CA ALA A 81 -27.22 -7.99 -14.39
C ALA A 81 -28.05 -7.36 -13.25
N THR A 82 -27.38 -6.88 -12.20
CA THR A 82 -28.02 -6.22 -11.06
C THR A 82 -28.33 -4.77 -11.41
N GLN A 83 -29.54 -4.27 -11.12
CA GLN A 83 -29.87 -2.85 -11.32
C GLN A 83 -29.71 -2.04 -10.04
N ASP A 84 -30.00 -2.65 -8.89
CA ASP A 84 -29.95 -2.02 -7.58
C ASP A 84 -28.52 -1.66 -7.15
N ALA A 85 -28.31 -0.42 -6.71
CA ALA A 85 -26.99 0.08 -6.35
C ALA A 85 -26.45 -0.58 -5.07
N ALA A 86 -27.30 -0.80 -4.05
CA ALA A 86 -26.88 -1.42 -2.80
C ALA A 86 -26.49 -2.89 -3.01
N ALA A 87 -27.22 -3.61 -3.85
CA ALA A 87 -26.88 -4.97 -4.25
C ALA A 87 -25.57 -5.03 -5.06
N LYS A 88 -25.31 -4.05 -5.94
CA LYS A 88 -24.01 -3.93 -6.64
C LYS A 88 -22.87 -3.71 -5.66
N GLU A 89 -23.01 -2.83 -4.66
CA GLU A 89 -21.99 -2.63 -3.63
C GLU A 89 -21.73 -3.90 -2.84
N LYS A 90 -22.78 -4.63 -2.47
CA LYS A 90 -22.64 -5.92 -1.78
C LYS A 90 -21.88 -6.94 -2.65
N LEU A 91 -22.24 -7.05 -3.93
CA LEU A 91 -21.54 -7.92 -4.88
C LEU A 91 -20.07 -7.53 -5.07
N GLN A 92 -19.73 -6.24 -5.09
CA GLN A 92 -18.34 -5.78 -5.15
C GLN A 92 -17.54 -6.16 -3.90
N SER A 93 -18.14 -6.02 -2.71
CA SER A 93 -17.50 -6.44 -1.46
C SER A 93 -17.28 -7.96 -1.42
N GLU A 94 -18.28 -8.73 -1.84
CA GLU A 94 -18.16 -10.19 -1.94
C GLU A 94 -17.12 -10.62 -2.98
N ALA A 95 -17.07 -9.96 -4.15
CA ALA A 95 -16.05 -10.20 -5.15
C ALA A 95 -14.64 -9.98 -4.58
N SER A 96 -14.43 -8.87 -3.87
CA SER A 96 -13.14 -8.55 -3.25
C SER A 96 -12.70 -9.63 -2.27
N GLN A 97 -13.61 -10.12 -1.42
CA GLN A 97 -13.30 -11.21 -0.49
C GLN A 97 -13.00 -12.53 -1.22
N GLN A 98 -13.75 -12.85 -2.27
CA GLN A 98 -13.52 -14.06 -3.05
C GLN A 98 -12.23 -14.01 -3.85
N MET A 99 -11.84 -12.84 -4.35
CA MET A 99 -10.56 -12.64 -5.02
C MET A 99 -9.40 -12.88 -4.04
N VAL A 100 -9.48 -12.36 -2.81
CA VAL A 100 -8.48 -12.61 -1.77
C VAL A 100 -8.38 -14.11 -1.48
N LYS A 101 -9.52 -14.78 -1.26
CA LYS A 101 -9.56 -16.23 -1.04
C LYS A 101 -8.99 -17.04 -2.21
N ALA A 102 -9.22 -16.60 -3.44
CA ALA A 102 -8.68 -17.25 -4.63
C ALA A 102 -7.14 -17.18 -4.66
N VAL A 103 -6.56 -16.07 -4.22
CA VAL A 103 -5.10 -15.94 -4.07
C VAL A 103 -4.59 -16.78 -2.90
N GLU A 104 -5.24 -16.72 -1.74
CA GLU A 104 -4.84 -17.51 -0.55
C GLU A 104 -4.94 -19.03 -0.77
N ALA A 105 -5.88 -19.47 -1.61
CA ALA A 105 -6.01 -20.88 -1.99
C ALA A 105 -4.89 -21.37 -2.90
N SER A 106 -4.08 -20.46 -3.46
CA SER A 106 -3.01 -20.82 -4.39
C SER A 106 -1.75 -21.22 -3.62
N PRO A 107 -1.16 -22.38 -3.93
CA PRO A 107 0.02 -22.86 -3.21
C PRO A 107 1.24 -22.01 -3.54
N ASN A 108 2.10 -21.77 -2.56
CA ASN A 108 3.38 -21.06 -2.71
C ASN A 108 3.27 -19.56 -3.08
N ILE A 109 2.12 -18.92 -2.82
CA ILE A 109 1.97 -17.47 -2.96
C ILE A 109 1.02 -16.88 -1.92
N SER A 110 1.40 -15.74 -1.35
CA SER A 110 0.54 -14.94 -0.45
C SER A 110 -0.10 -13.78 -1.20
N VAL A 111 -1.15 -13.18 -0.65
CA VAL A 111 -1.81 -11.99 -1.21
C VAL A 111 -0.82 -10.83 -1.44
N GLU A 112 0.10 -10.63 -0.50
CA GLU A 112 1.15 -9.62 -0.59
C GLU A 112 2.14 -9.91 -1.74
N GLU A 113 2.52 -11.17 -1.89
CA GLU A 113 3.42 -11.63 -2.96
C GLU A 113 2.75 -11.56 -4.34
N TYR A 114 1.46 -11.88 -4.42
CA TYR A 114 0.66 -11.68 -5.63
C TYR A 114 0.68 -10.21 -6.07
N THR A 115 0.42 -9.29 -5.14
CA THR A 115 0.44 -7.85 -5.41
C THR A 115 1.84 -7.35 -5.78
N THR A 116 2.87 -7.92 -5.14
CA THR A 116 4.27 -7.63 -5.43
C THR A 116 4.65 -8.06 -6.85
N ILE A 117 4.29 -9.28 -7.27
CA ILE A 117 4.54 -9.78 -8.62
C ILE A 117 3.75 -8.97 -9.65
N LEU A 118 2.49 -8.61 -9.35
CA LEU A 118 1.68 -7.75 -10.20
C LEU A 118 2.31 -6.37 -10.42
N THR A 119 2.84 -5.76 -9.36
CA THR A 119 3.51 -4.46 -9.41
C THR A 119 4.85 -4.58 -10.14
N ALA A 120 5.62 -5.63 -9.83
CA ALA A 120 6.91 -5.88 -10.48
C ALA A 120 6.71 -6.12 -11.98
N ALA A 121 5.72 -6.90 -12.41
CA ALA A 121 5.42 -7.14 -13.82
C ALA A 121 5.03 -5.85 -14.56
N GLN A 122 4.37 -4.89 -13.90
CA GLN A 122 4.08 -3.59 -14.52
C GLN A 122 5.33 -2.71 -14.73
N ASN A 123 6.36 -2.90 -13.91
CA ASN A 123 7.60 -2.12 -13.97
C ASN A 123 8.72 -2.84 -14.75
N ASP A 124 8.65 -4.17 -14.85
CA ASP A 124 9.63 -5.02 -15.51
C ASP A 124 8.98 -5.78 -16.68
N PRO A 125 9.26 -5.37 -17.93
CA PRO A 125 8.69 -6.02 -19.10
C PRO A 125 9.18 -7.45 -19.30
N ALA A 126 10.36 -7.82 -18.80
CA ALA A 126 10.85 -9.19 -18.87
C ALA A 126 10.06 -10.09 -17.91
N LEU A 127 9.73 -9.58 -16.72
CA LEU A 127 8.86 -10.28 -15.78
C LEU A 127 7.43 -10.40 -16.32
N ALA A 128 6.88 -9.34 -16.93
CA ALA A 128 5.58 -9.39 -17.59
C ALA A 128 5.51 -10.49 -18.64
N LYS A 129 6.54 -10.61 -19.49
CA LYS A 129 6.62 -11.68 -20.48
C LYS A 129 6.64 -13.05 -19.83
N LYS A 130 7.44 -13.27 -18.80
CA LYS A 130 7.46 -14.55 -18.08
C LYS A 130 6.09 -14.90 -17.50
N VAL A 131 5.43 -13.96 -16.82
CA VAL A 131 4.07 -14.15 -16.29
C VAL A 131 3.12 -14.53 -17.43
N GLN A 132 3.17 -13.83 -18.55
CA GLN A 132 2.33 -14.10 -19.71
C GLN A 132 2.62 -15.47 -20.32
N GLU A 133 3.89 -15.89 -20.42
CA GLU A 133 4.27 -17.23 -20.87
C GLU A 133 3.74 -18.31 -19.93
N LYS A 134 3.83 -18.11 -18.61
CA LYS A 134 3.25 -19.05 -17.64
C LYS A 134 1.72 -19.10 -17.77
N LEU A 135 1.05 -17.97 -17.93
CA LEU A 135 -0.40 -17.92 -18.16
C LEU A 135 -0.81 -18.66 -19.45
N GLN A 136 -0.07 -18.46 -20.54
CA GLN A 136 -0.31 -19.14 -21.83
C GLN A 136 0.03 -20.64 -21.78
N GLY A 137 1.06 -21.04 -21.04
CA GLY A 137 1.40 -22.45 -20.84
C GLY A 137 0.47 -23.17 -19.86
N THR A 138 -0.29 -22.42 -19.04
CA THR A 138 -1.33 -22.96 -18.16
C THR A 138 -2.70 -23.00 -18.84
N ALA A 139 -2.91 -22.19 -19.87
CA ALA A 139 -3.98 -22.39 -20.84
C ALA A 139 -3.62 -23.61 -21.72
N PRO A 140 -4.57 -24.49 -22.08
CA PRO A 140 -4.31 -25.48 -23.10
C PRO A 140 -3.80 -24.74 -24.35
N ALA A 141 -2.70 -25.23 -24.90
CA ALA A 141 -2.09 -24.73 -26.12
C ALA A 141 -3.07 -24.85 -27.30
N GLU A 142 -4.01 -23.92 -27.40
CA GLU A 142 -4.79 -23.66 -28.59
C GLU A 142 -4.38 -22.28 -29.10
N GLN A 143 -3.86 -22.29 -30.32
CA GLN A 143 -3.59 -21.11 -31.16
C GLN A 143 -2.22 -20.44 -30.96
N ALA A 144 -1.16 -21.21 -31.20
CA ALA A 144 -0.11 -20.68 -32.06
C ALA A 144 -0.75 -20.33 -33.42
N PRO A 145 -0.53 -19.13 -33.99
CA PRO A 145 -0.94 -18.88 -35.35
C PRO A 145 -0.13 -19.86 -36.20
N ALA A 146 -0.83 -20.77 -36.87
CA ALA A 146 -0.28 -21.45 -38.01
C ALA A 146 0.26 -20.34 -38.93
N GLN A 147 1.58 -20.22 -38.97
CA GLN A 147 2.27 -19.64 -40.10
C GLN A 147 1.88 -20.51 -41.29
N GLN A 148 0.74 -20.20 -41.92
CA GLN A 148 0.47 -20.66 -43.26
C GLN A 148 1.40 -19.87 -44.16
N GLN A 149 2.42 -20.61 -44.61
CA GLN A 149 3.25 -20.31 -45.77
C GLN A 149 2.40 -20.16 -47.02
#